data_AF-A0A4V6NLI6-F1
#
_entry.id   AF-A0A4V6NLI6-F1
#
_cell.length_a   1.000
_cell.length_b   1.000
_cell.length_c   1.000
_cell.angle_alpha   90.00
_cell.angle_beta   90.00
_cell.angle_gamma   90.00
#
_symmetry.space_group_name_H-M   'P 1'
#
loop_
_entity.id
_entity.type
_entity.pdbx_description
1 polymer ?
#
loop_
_entity_poly.entity_id
_entity_poly.type
_entity_poly.pdbx_seq_one_letter_code
_entity_poly.pdbx_strand_id
1 'polypeptide(L)' 'MKRTLHALDRIQERLEGELDSVTVSSEKEVGYRSGISEALVCVMEVRRSLTN' A
#
# COMPACT_ATOMS: atom_id res chain seq x y z
N MET A 1 -14.01 -15.11 4.81
CA MET A 1 -13.17 -13.89 4.59
C MET A 1 -11.90 -14.11 3.75
N LYS A 2 -11.63 -15.33 3.25
CA LYS A 2 -10.45 -15.64 2.41
C LYS A 2 -10.30 -14.77 1.15
N ARG A 3 -11.41 -14.39 0.51
CA ARG A 3 -11.40 -13.49 -0.66
C ARG A 3 -10.92 -12.07 -0.32
N THR A 4 -11.35 -11.53 0.81
CA THR A 4 -10.98 -10.16 1.24
C THR A 4 -9.51 -10.07 1.60
N LEU A 5 -8.98 -11.04 2.35
CA LEU A 5 -7.55 -11.10 2.68
C LEU A 5 -6.68 -11.19 1.41
N HIS A 6 -7.05 -12.07 0.47
CA HIS A 6 -6.34 -12.18 -0.81
C HIS A 6 -6.43 -10.91 -1.67
N ALA A 7 -7.51 -10.15 -1.57
CA ALA A 7 -7.61 -8.85 -2.24
C ALA A 7 -6.67 -7.82 -1.59
N LEU A 8 -6.59 -7.81 -0.26
CA LEU A 8 -5.67 -6.94 0.48
C LEU A 8 -4.21 -7.27 0.18
N ASP A 9 -3.85 -8.55 0.10
CA ASP A 9 -2.48 -8.98 -0.25
C ASP A 9 -2.09 -8.47 -1.66
N ARG A 10 -3.00 -8.57 -2.64
CA ARG A 10 -2.78 -8.03 -3.99
C ARG A 10 -2.65 -6.51 -4.03
N ILE A 11 -3.40 -5.80 -3.18
CA ILE A 11 -3.32 -4.34 -3.11
C ILE A 11 -1.99 -3.94 -2.47
N GLN A 12 -1.58 -4.62 -1.40
CA GLN A 12 -0.31 -4.40 -0.73
C GLN A 12 0.86 -4.58 -1.71
N GLU A 13 0.92 -5.72 -2.41
CA GLU A 13 2.00 -6.03 -3.38
C GLU A 13 2.11 -4.96 -4.48
N ARG A 14 0.97 -4.46 -4.97
CA ARG A 14 0.96 -3.39 -5.98
C ARG A 14 1.48 -2.07 -5.44
N LEU A 15 1.06 -1.69 -4.23
CA LEU A 15 1.50 -0.43 -3.61
C LEU A 15 2.99 -0.48 -3.25
N GLU A 16 3.49 -1.60 -2.75
CA GLU A 16 4.93 -1.83 -2.51
C GLU A 16 5.73 -1.73 -3.82
N GLY A 17 5.26 -2.40 -4.88
CA GLY A 17 5.91 -2.31 -6.20
C GLY A 17 5.89 -0.90 -6.79
N GLU A 18 4.80 -0.16 -6.62
CA GLU A 18 4.74 1.25 -7.03
C GLU A 18 5.71 2.11 -6.21
N LEU A 19 5.78 1.92 -4.88
CA LEU A 19 6.70 2.64 -4.01
C LEU A 19 8.16 2.39 -4.38
N ASP A 20 8.52 1.17 -4.76
CA ASP A 20 9.86 0.81 -5.22
C ASP A 20 10.18 1.39 -6.61
N SER A 21 9.17 1.55 -7.47
CA SER A 21 9.33 2.09 -8.82
C SER A 21 9.51 3.61 -8.88
N VAL A 22 9.02 4.35 -7.89
CA VAL A 22 9.05 5.82 -7.90
C VAL A 22 10.42 6.33 -7.50
N THR A 23 11.21 6.77 -8.48
CA THR A 23 12.43 7.55 -8.25
C THR A 23 12.07 8.97 -7.81
N VAL A 24 12.68 9.46 -6.73
CA VAL A 24 12.42 10.82 -6.22
C VAL A 24 13.28 11.82 -6.98
N SER A 25 12.65 12.56 -7.90
CA SER A 25 13.28 13.64 -8.66
C SER A 25 12.55 14.99 -8.51
N SER A 26 11.35 14.99 -7.92
CA SER A 26 10.49 16.16 -7.74
C SER A 26 9.65 16.10 -6.46
N GLU A 27 9.20 17.25 -5.96
CA GLU A 27 8.29 17.35 -4.81
C GLU A 27 6.96 16.61 -5.05
N LYS A 28 6.50 16.57 -6.31
CA LYS A 28 5.31 15.80 -6.70
C LYS A 28 5.50 14.31 -6.42
N GLU A 29 6.67 13.76 -6.72
CA GLU A 29 6.98 12.35 -6.47
C GLU A 29 7.15 12.06 -4.98
N VAL A 30 7.68 13.00 -4.21
CA VAL A 30 7.70 12.91 -2.73
C VAL A 30 6.28 12.81 -2.19
N GLY A 31 5.37 13.68 -2.63
CA GLY A 31 3.97 13.64 -2.24
C GLY A 31 3.28 12.34 -2.67
N TYR A 32 3.56 11.86 -3.89
CA TYR A 32 3.02 10.59 -4.38
C TYR A 32 3.48 9.40 -3.53
N ARG A 33 4.78 9.32 -3.18
CA ARG A 33 5.32 8.29 -2.28
C ARG A 33 4.71 8.36 -0.88
N SER A 34 4.48 9.56 -0.36
CA SER A 34 3.79 9.74 0.94
C SER A 34 2.38 9.15 0.88
N GLY A 35 1.61 9.46 -0.17
CA GLY A 35 0.27 8.92 -0.37
C GLY A 35 0.23 7.40 -0.50
N ILE A 36 1.19 6.79 -1.21
CA ILE A 36 1.32 5.33 -1.29
C ILE A 36 1.61 4.75 0.10
N SER A 37 2.49 5.39 0.88
CA SER A 37 2.86 4.94 2.23
C SER A 37 1.66 4.98 3.18
N GLU A 38 0.85 6.04 3.11
CA GLU A 38 -0.40 6.15 3.87
C GLU A 38 -1.42 5.06 3.47
N ALA A 39 -1.58 4.81 2.17
CA ALA A 39 -2.47 3.75 1.68
C ALA A 39 -2.02 2.35 2.16
N LEU A 40 -0.71 2.09 2.21
CA LEU A 40 -0.16 0.84 2.74
C LEU A 40 -0.50 0.63 4.22
N VAL A 41 -0.38 1.69 5.04
CA VAL A 41 -0.78 1.63 6.46
C VAL A 41 -2.25 1.23 6.59
N CYS A 42 -3.16 1.87 5.84
CA CYS A 42 -4.57 1.52 5.87
C CYS A 42 -4.84 0.05 5.47
N VAL A 43 -4.17 -0.45 4.42
CA VAL A 43 -4.30 -1.85 3.98
C VAL A 43 -3.85 -2.82 5.08
N MET A 44 -2.72 -2.54 5.72
CA MET A 44 -2.18 -3.36 6.80
C MET A 44 -3.07 -3.35 8.04
N GLU A 45 -3.67 -2.22 8.39
CA GLU A 45 -4.61 -2.08 9.50
C GLU A 45 -5.90 -2.86 9.28
N VAL A 46 -6.49 -2.75 8.08
CA VAL A 46 -7.68 -3.53 7.71
C VAL A 46 -7.36 -5.02 7.71
N ARG A 47 -6.22 -5.41 7.13
CA ARG A 47 -5.77 -6.81 7.12
C ARG A 47 -5.63 -7.35 8.53
N ARG A 48 -4.96 -6.62 9.43
CA ARG A 48 -4.81 -6.98 10.85
C ARG A 48 -6.17 -7.14 11.54
N SER A 49 -7.10 -6.23 11.29
CA SER A 49 -8.45 -6.27 11.86
C SER A 49 -9.29 -7.46 11.38
N LEU A 50 -8.96 -8.03 10.22
CA LEU A 50 -9.64 -9.22 9.66
C LEU A 50 -8.97 -10.54 10.06
N THR A 51 -7.76 -10.50 10.63
CA THR A 51 -6.99 -11.66 11.09
C THR A 51 -6.97 -11.84 12.61
N ASN A 52 -7.30 -10.78 13.36
CA ASN A 52 -7.53 -10.80 14.82
C ASN A 52 -8.99 -11.15 15.13
#